data_AF-A0A973D5C1-F1
#
_entry.id   AF-A0A973D5C1-F1
#
_cell.length_a   1.000
_cell.length_b   1.000
_cell.length_c   1.000
_cell.angle_alpha   90.00
_cell.angle_beta   90.00
_cell.angle_gamma   90.00
#
_symmetry.space_group_name_H-M   'P 1'
#
loop_
_entity.id
_entity.type
_entity.pdbx_description
1 polymer ?
#
loop_
_entity_poly.entity_id
_entity_poly.type
_entity_poly.pdbx_seq_one_letter_code
_entity_poly.pdbx_strand_id
1 'polypeptide(L)'
;MRFAALSLCVIAMLVVVPGLHAGDGENVNLTATQKKVIDIGLNDNNVVDVVDHLVNGIGPRLTGSHQDHLACEWARDLFVSFGLQNVVMEEAGEFAVAFQRGPWRGQMIAPEKMDLEFGTPAWAAGTQGVEEGPALMLPADMESIDAEKMKGAWVMMPSQRGRRDREARQAQREVRESLEEYGIAGWIYPTRGEAITTSGNSRVTWDNLPTTPRVNLRKDQYDVIAEKLAADEEVTLRIDIRNHFQPGPTKFYNVIGDIVGSEFPDEYVIIGGHIDSWDGATGTTDNGTGSATTIEAARILMAAGAQPKRTIRFMLWSGEEQGLLGSRAWVDKNPDVMDKISAVFVYDGGPNAIAGLPATAAMKEDFEKVFGPVMQLNPDLPFTIKDVEGLPRGIGSDHESFIPKGVPGFFWTQEGRADWRRGIHTQFDTFDLVIPEYLEHSTTVIALAALGMADLDHLLSREGMLQEGGGRRRGGGGGNFGGRRMGVMLDENVVSEVVPDTPAAKAGLKAGDKIVKIDDADITDRRSLMRALFAGEAKKKIVFERDGKRQEVTIEWPTQRQRGRPTEEPKEEEKKEEAQRGADL
;
A
#
# COMPACT_ATOMS: atom_id res chain seq x y z
N MET A 1 84.21 25.91 1.67
CA MET A 1 83.25 24.93 1.12
C MET A 1 81.91 25.67 1.02
N ARG A 2 81.38 26.11 -0.14
CA ARG A 2 80.78 25.35 -1.28
C ARG A 2 79.71 24.37 -0.76
N PHE A 3 78.42 24.32 -1.10
CA PHE A 3 77.53 24.76 -2.21
C PHE A 3 76.09 24.84 -1.61
N ALA A 4 75.24 25.82 -1.90
CA ALA A 4 74.32 26.01 -3.04
C ALA A 4 72.88 25.44 -2.86
N ALA A 5 71.96 26.25 -3.37
CA ALA A 5 70.50 26.13 -3.36
C ALA A 5 69.96 24.95 -4.17
N LEU A 6 68.74 24.51 -3.83
CA LEU A 6 67.82 23.90 -4.78
C LEU A 6 66.40 24.45 -4.52
N SER A 7 65.99 25.40 -5.36
CA SER A 7 64.58 25.73 -5.59
C SER A 7 63.95 24.58 -6.37
N LEU A 8 62.81 24.06 -5.90
CA LEU A 8 61.92 23.24 -6.72
C LEU A 8 60.71 24.11 -7.09
N CYS A 9 60.75 24.66 -8.32
CA CYS A 9 59.58 25.22 -8.98
C CYS A 9 58.64 24.07 -9.35
N VAL A 10 57.48 23.96 -8.69
CA VAL A 10 56.35 23.20 -9.23
C VAL A 10 55.49 24.17 -10.02
N ILE A 11 55.58 24.02 -11.34
CA ILE A 11 54.72 24.70 -12.32
C ILE A 11 53.29 24.17 -12.11
N ALA A 12 52.39 25.03 -11.64
CA ALA A 12 50.97 24.76 -11.67
C ALA A 12 50.50 24.79 -13.13
N MET A 13 50.31 23.62 -13.75
CA MET A 13 49.56 23.50 -14.99
C MET A 13 48.09 23.84 -14.71
N LEU A 14 47.70 25.05 -15.08
CA LEU A 14 46.31 25.45 -15.22
C LEU A 14 45.72 24.66 -16.40
N VAL A 15 45.07 23.54 -16.11
CA VAL A 15 44.22 22.86 -17.11
C VAL A 15 42.95 23.70 -17.21
N VAL A 16 42.89 24.56 -18.23
CA VAL A 16 41.66 25.19 -18.68
C VAL A 16 40.81 24.09 -19.30
N VAL A 17 39.87 23.55 -18.52
CA VAL A 17 38.81 22.70 -19.06
C VAL A 17 37.88 23.61 -19.87
N PRO A 18 37.64 23.35 -21.17
CA PRO A 18 36.69 24.13 -21.96
C PRO A 18 35.30 23.99 -21.34
N GLY A 19 34.63 25.13 -21.14
CA GLY A 19 33.28 25.19 -20.60
C GLY A 19 32.33 24.24 -21.34
N LEU A 20 31.88 23.20 -20.63
CA LEU A 20 30.66 22.51 -20.99
C LEU A 20 29.52 23.51 -20.80
N HIS A 21 28.73 23.66 -21.86
CA HIS A 21 27.54 24.50 -21.86
C HIS A 21 26.61 24.00 -20.75
N ALA A 22 26.49 24.78 -19.68
CA ALA A 22 25.29 24.77 -18.87
C ALA A 22 24.15 25.12 -19.84
N GLY A 23 23.16 24.24 -19.97
CA GLY A 23 21.90 24.63 -20.58
C GLY A 23 21.39 25.85 -19.83
N ASP A 24 20.95 26.86 -20.58
CA ASP A 24 20.36 28.09 -20.05
C ASP A 24 19.10 27.75 -19.24
N GLY A 25 19.29 27.35 -17.97
CA GLY A 25 18.25 27.41 -16.96
C GLY A 25 18.08 28.87 -16.61
N GLU A 26 16.95 29.47 -16.97
CA GLU A 26 16.55 30.75 -16.39
C GLU A 26 16.73 30.66 -14.86
N ASN A 27 17.43 31.64 -14.28
CA ASN A 27 17.51 31.78 -12.83
C ASN A 27 16.06 31.87 -12.30
N VAL A 28 15.56 30.80 -11.68
CA VAL A 28 14.20 30.78 -11.14
C VAL A 28 14.14 31.88 -10.07
N ASN A 29 13.29 32.88 -10.28
CA ASN A 29 13.21 34.01 -9.38
C ASN A 29 12.39 33.63 -8.14
N LEU A 30 13.06 33.04 -7.15
CA LEU A 30 12.44 32.58 -5.91
C LEU A 30 11.85 33.76 -5.12
N THR A 31 10.61 33.57 -4.65
CA THR A 31 9.97 34.52 -3.72
C THR A 31 10.73 34.58 -2.39
N ALA A 32 10.52 35.64 -1.62
CA ALA A 32 11.13 35.74 -0.28
C ALA A 32 10.71 34.58 0.63
N THR A 33 9.46 34.12 0.53
CA THR A 33 8.95 32.97 1.30
C THR A 33 9.59 31.67 0.84
N GLN A 34 9.72 31.43 -0.47
CA GLN A 34 10.40 30.22 -0.99
C GLN A 34 11.85 30.14 -0.54
N LYS A 35 12.58 31.28 -0.50
CA LYS A 35 13.95 31.32 0.03
C LYS A 35 14.01 30.92 1.51
N LYS A 36 13.04 31.34 2.32
CA LYS A 36 12.94 30.93 3.74
C LYS A 36 12.61 29.46 3.89
N VAL A 37 11.67 28.94 3.07
CA VAL A 37 11.34 27.50 3.07
C VAL A 37 12.59 26.67 2.77
N ILE A 38 13.37 27.07 1.77
CA ILE A 38 14.64 26.40 1.44
C ILE A 38 15.65 26.51 2.59
N ASP A 39 15.82 27.71 3.17
CA ASP A 39 16.75 27.91 4.28
C ASP A 39 16.41 27.04 5.49
N ILE A 40 15.14 27.02 5.92
CA ILE A 40 14.68 26.16 7.02
C ILE A 40 14.82 24.68 6.64
N GLY A 41 14.40 24.30 5.43
CA GLY A 41 14.48 22.90 4.97
C GLY A 41 15.90 22.34 4.88
N LEU A 42 16.91 23.20 4.71
CA LEU A 42 18.32 22.83 4.67
C LEU A 42 19.04 22.97 6.02
N ASN A 43 18.64 23.92 6.86
CA ASN A 43 19.40 24.33 8.05
C ASN A 43 18.67 24.14 9.39
N ASP A 44 17.36 23.92 9.38
CA ASP A 44 16.49 23.71 10.55
C ASP A 44 15.40 22.70 10.21
N ASN A 45 15.78 21.49 9.77
CA ASN A 45 14.85 20.44 9.39
C ASN A 45 14.80 19.34 10.46
N ASN A 46 13.62 19.11 11.03
CA ASN A 46 13.42 18.21 12.17
C ASN A 46 12.81 16.86 11.77
N VAL A 47 12.74 16.53 10.48
CA VAL A 47 12.04 15.32 10.01
C VAL A 47 12.57 14.02 10.64
N VAL A 48 13.87 13.94 10.93
CA VAL A 48 14.49 12.75 11.54
C VAL A 48 14.01 12.57 12.98
N ASP A 49 13.91 13.66 13.75
CA ASP A 49 13.39 13.62 15.12
C ASP A 49 11.89 13.29 15.13
N VAL A 50 11.14 13.83 14.15
CA VAL A 50 9.71 13.54 13.98
C VAL A 50 9.49 12.05 13.68
N VAL A 51 10.24 11.48 12.72
CA VAL A 51 10.09 10.06 12.40
C VAL A 51 10.60 9.16 13.53
N ASP A 52 11.69 9.52 14.22
CA ASP A 52 12.18 8.79 15.39
C ASP A 52 11.12 8.71 16.49
N HIS A 53 10.49 9.85 16.82
CA HIS A 53 9.42 9.87 17.80
C HIS A 53 8.23 9.01 17.37
N LEU A 54 7.82 9.10 16.11
CA LEU A 54 6.70 8.34 15.60
C LEU A 54 6.95 6.82 15.63
N VAL A 55 8.14 6.36 15.26
CA VAL A 55 8.41 4.92 15.09
C VAL A 55 9.05 4.28 16.32
N ASN A 56 9.91 4.98 17.05
CA ASN A 56 10.56 4.45 18.26
C ASN A 56 9.87 4.94 19.54
N GLY A 57 9.29 6.14 19.54
CA GLY A 57 8.55 6.69 20.68
C GLY A 57 7.14 6.10 20.81
N ILE A 58 6.37 6.09 19.72
CA ILE A 58 5.01 5.55 19.69
C ILE A 58 5.00 4.06 19.29
N GLY A 59 5.75 3.70 18.23
CA GLY A 59 5.86 2.32 17.79
C GLY A 59 4.87 1.91 16.69
N PRO A 60 4.57 0.60 16.57
CA PRO A 60 3.60 0.10 15.61
C PRO A 60 2.20 0.65 15.88
N ARG A 61 1.53 1.08 14.83
CA ARG A 61 0.29 1.87 14.90
C ARG A 61 -0.77 1.27 14.01
N LEU A 62 -1.12 0.02 14.29
CA LEU A 62 -2.23 -0.68 13.62
C LEU A 62 -3.52 0.12 13.79
N THR A 63 -4.26 0.32 12.71
CA THR A 63 -5.52 1.07 12.69
C THR A 63 -6.47 0.65 13.82
N GLY A 64 -6.96 1.65 14.56
CA GLY A 64 -7.81 1.47 15.72
C GLY A 64 -7.09 0.93 16.97
N SER A 65 -5.78 0.70 16.93
CA SER A 65 -5.01 0.37 18.13
C SER A 65 -4.84 1.59 19.04
N HIS A 66 -4.39 1.35 20.27
CA HIS A 66 -4.02 2.43 21.18
C HIS A 66 -2.91 3.31 20.59
N GLN A 67 -1.90 2.71 19.95
CA GLN A 67 -0.78 3.41 19.34
C GLN A 67 -1.18 4.24 18.13
N ASP A 68 -2.12 3.76 17.30
CA ASP A 68 -2.71 4.56 16.21
C ASP A 68 -3.43 5.80 16.76
N HIS A 69 -4.21 5.64 17.84
CA HIS A 69 -4.84 6.78 18.49
C HIS A 69 -3.82 7.77 19.06
N LEU A 70 -2.78 7.28 19.76
CA LEU A 70 -1.70 8.11 20.30
C LEU A 70 -0.95 8.86 19.19
N ALA A 71 -0.68 8.21 18.06
CA ALA A 71 -0.05 8.86 16.91
C ALA A 71 -0.92 9.98 16.35
N CYS A 72 -2.23 9.75 16.23
CA CYS A 72 -3.17 10.77 15.79
C CYS A 72 -3.23 11.97 16.76
N GLU A 73 -3.30 11.73 18.08
CA GLU A 73 -3.30 12.78 19.10
C GLU A 73 -2.01 13.59 19.08
N TRP A 74 -0.86 12.90 18.99
CA TRP A 74 0.44 13.53 18.91
C TRP A 74 0.58 14.42 17.67
N ALA A 75 0.20 13.92 16.50
CA ALA A 75 0.27 14.70 15.26
C ALA A 75 -0.68 15.91 15.27
N ARG A 76 -1.89 15.75 15.82
CA ARG A 76 -2.82 16.86 16.06
C ARG A 76 -2.17 17.93 16.93
N ASP A 77 -1.56 17.53 18.05
CA ASP A 77 -0.96 18.47 19.00
C ASP A 77 0.26 19.18 18.38
N LEU A 78 1.03 18.51 17.52
CA LEU A 78 2.07 19.15 16.71
C LEU A 78 1.49 20.22 15.78
N PHE A 79 0.45 19.89 15.00
CA PHE A 79 -0.21 20.88 14.13
C PHE A 79 -0.73 22.10 14.91
N VAL A 80 -1.33 21.89 16.08
CA VAL A 80 -1.73 22.99 16.98
C VAL A 80 -0.52 23.81 17.40
N SER A 81 0.57 23.15 17.82
CA SER A 81 1.79 23.82 18.30
C SER A 81 2.49 24.65 17.22
N PHE A 82 2.38 24.24 15.95
CA PHE A 82 2.92 24.98 14.80
C PHE A 82 2.05 26.19 14.42
N GLY A 83 0.82 26.27 14.95
CA GLY A 83 -0.14 27.34 14.69
C GLY A 83 -1.03 27.10 13.48
N LEU A 84 -1.19 25.84 13.03
CA LEU A 84 -2.17 25.51 11.99
C LEU A 84 -3.59 25.80 12.50
N GLN A 85 -4.48 26.07 11.55
CA GLN A 85 -5.91 26.30 11.78
C GLN A 85 -6.72 25.06 11.45
N ASN A 86 -8.00 25.03 11.83
CA ASN A 86 -8.92 23.91 11.57
C ASN A 86 -8.35 22.54 11.98
N VAL A 87 -7.54 22.49 13.04
CA VAL A 87 -6.87 21.26 13.46
C VAL A 87 -7.86 20.34 14.16
N VAL A 88 -8.07 19.15 13.60
CA VAL A 88 -9.04 18.18 14.10
C VAL A 88 -8.55 16.74 13.97
N MET A 89 -9.01 15.88 14.87
CA MET A 89 -9.08 14.45 14.64
C MET A 89 -10.49 14.11 14.15
N GLU A 90 -10.62 13.86 12.85
CA GLU A 90 -11.88 13.44 12.25
C GLU A 90 -12.04 11.93 12.41
N GLU A 91 -13.11 11.49 13.08
CA GLU A 91 -13.45 10.07 13.15
C GLU A 91 -13.71 9.55 11.74
N ALA A 92 -12.87 8.63 11.26
CA ALA A 92 -12.96 8.08 9.92
C ALA A 92 -13.91 6.86 9.88
N GLY A 93 -13.83 6.00 10.89
CA GLY A 93 -14.70 4.85 11.04
C GLY A 93 -14.42 4.06 12.32
N GLU A 94 -14.96 2.85 12.38
CA GLU A 94 -14.79 1.94 13.52
C GLU A 94 -14.63 0.49 13.10
N PHE A 95 -13.93 -0.29 13.92
CA PHE A 95 -13.90 -1.75 13.86
C PHE A 95 -14.76 -2.36 14.96
N ALA A 96 -15.46 -3.45 14.64
CA ALA A 96 -16.30 -4.16 15.59
C ALA A 96 -15.49 -4.86 16.71
N VAL A 97 -14.19 -5.05 16.51
CA VAL A 97 -13.29 -5.72 17.44
C VAL A 97 -11.94 -5.00 17.44
N ALA A 98 -11.47 -4.62 18.62
CA ALA A 98 -10.11 -4.16 18.82
C ALA A 98 -9.15 -5.36 18.82
N PHE A 99 -7.98 -5.19 18.20
CA PHE A 99 -6.92 -6.17 18.23
C PHE A 99 -5.65 -5.55 18.81
N GLN A 100 -5.05 -6.25 19.75
CA GLN A 100 -3.72 -5.96 20.25
C GLN A 100 -2.86 -7.21 20.13
N ARG A 101 -1.80 -7.09 19.35
CA ARG A 101 -0.75 -8.11 19.28
C ARG A 101 -0.04 -8.18 20.62
N GLY A 102 0.03 -9.38 21.19
CA GLY A 102 0.87 -9.63 22.35
C GLY A 102 2.12 -10.42 21.98
N PRO A 103 2.95 -10.77 22.97
CA PRO A 103 4.18 -11.51 22.72
C PRO A 103 3.89 -12.91 22.17
N TRP A 104 4.83 -13.41 21.38
CA TRP A 104 4.86 -14.81 20.97
C TRP A 104 6.25 -15.41 21.11
N ARG A 105 6.29 -16.72 21.21
CA ARG A 105 7.51 -17.53 21.19
C ARG A 105 7.20 -18.94 20.70
N GLY A 106 8.20 -19.61 20.16
CA GLY A 106 8.05 -21.00 19.75
C GLY A 106 9.37 -21.72 19.63
N GLN A 107 9.33 -23.04 19.75
CA GLN A 107 10.49 -23.90 19.69
C GLN A 107 10.08 -25.25 19.08
N MET A 108 10.88 -25.79 18.16
CA MET A 108 10.89 -27.22 17.91
C MET A 108 11.59 -27.89 19.09
N ILE A 109 10.89 -28.76 19.82
CA ILE A 109 11.41 -29.40 21.05
C ILE A 109 11.88 -30.84 20.85
N ALA A 110 11.47 -31.46 19.74
CA ALA A 110 11.91 -32.76 19.26
C ALA A 110 11.89 -32.76 17.72
N PRO A 111 12.82 -33.48 17.05
CA PRO A 111 13.83 -34.37 17.62
C PRO A 111 15.07 -33.65 18.15
N GLU A 112 15.27 -32.39 17.77
CA GLU A 112 16.29 -31.50 18.31
C GLU A 112 15.67 -30.15 18.69
N LYS A 113 16.39 -29.36 19.50
CA LYS A 113 15.91 -28.05 19.93
C LYS A 113 16.27 -26.99 18.91
N MET A 114 15.27 -26.25 18.43
CA MET A 114 15.45 -25.07 17.58
C MET A 114 14.44 -23.98 17.96
N ASP A 115 14.92 -22.81 18.35
CA ASP A 115 14.05 -21.64 18.58
C ASP A 115 13.50 -21.15 17.24
N LEU A 116 12.19 -20.87 17.20
CA LEU A 116 11.49 -20.49 15.99
C LEU A 116 11.37 -18.96 15.91
N GLU A 117 11.82 -18.38 14.80
CA GLU A 117 11.54 -17.00 14.42
C GLU A 117 10.32 -16.97 13.49
N PHE A 118 9.25 -16.35 13.96
CA PHE A 118 8.01 -16.24 13.20
C PHE A 118 7.27 -14.96 13.55
N GLY A 119 6.24 -14.65 12.76
CA GLY A 119 5.25 -13.63 13.08
C GLY A 119 3.84 -14.20 12.99
N THR A 120 2.86 -13.43 13.44
CA THR A 120 1.43 -13.80 13.34
C THR A 120 0.69 -12.70 12.58
N PRO A 121 -0.31 -13.00 11.75
CA PRO A 121 -1.13 -11.95 11.17
C PRO A 121 -1.88 -11.14 12.25
N ALA A 122 -2.11 -9.85 12.02
CA ALA A 122 -3.02 -9.08 12.85
C ALA A 122 -4.44 -9.64 12.75
N TRP A 123 -5.19 -9.56 13.84
CA TRP A 123 -6.48 -10.25 14.03
C TRP A 123 -6.41 -11.79 13.92
N ALA A 124 -5.24 -12.43 14.08
CA ALA A 124 -5.15 -13.88 14.19
C ALA A 124 -5.37 -14.36 15.64
N ALA A 125 -5.89 -15.58 15.80
CA ALA A 125 -6.06 -16.21 17.11
C ALA A 125 -4.71 -16.35 17.85
N GLY A 126 -4.76 -16.20 19.18
CA GLY A 126 -3.67 -16.62 20.07
C GLY A 126 -3.86 -18.07 20.54
N THR A 127 -2.84 -18.62 21.19
CA THR A 127 -2.92 -19.93 21.86
C THR A 127 -3.55 -19.78 23.25
N GLN A 128 -4.10 -20.87 23.80
CA GLN A 128 -4.67 -20.92 25.15
C GLN A 128 -3.60 -21.24 26.20
N GLY A 129 -2.46 -20.55 26.13
CA GLY A 129 -1.28 -20.90 26.90
C GLY A 129 -0.14 -21.41 26.04
N VAL A 130 0.78 -22.15 26.66
CA VAL A 130 1.80 -22.89 25.93
C VAL A 130 1.14 -24.15 25.37
N GLU A 131 1.19 -24.31 24.05
CA GLU A 131 0.65 -25.48 23.36
C GLU A 131 1.79 -26.30 22.76
N GLU A 132 1.76 -27.61 22.99
CA GLU A 132 2.69 -28.58 22.40
C GLU A 132 1.92 -29.53 21.50
N GLY A 133 2.46 -29.80 20.31
CA GLY A 133 1.81 -30.67 19.35
C GLY A 133 2.74 -31.13 18.23
N PRO A 134 2.41 -32.23 17.54
CA PRO A 134 3.19 -32.70 16.40
C PRO A 134 3.13 -31.70 15.25
N ALA A 135 4.24 -31.48 14.54
CA ALA A 135 4.19 -30.83 13.24
C ALA A 135 3.78 -31.86 12.18
N LEU A 136 2.83 -31.51 11.30
CA LEU A 136 2.41 -32.38 10.21
C LEU A 136 2.33 -31.57 8.91
N MET A 137 2.68 -32.19 7.79
CA MET A 137 2.41 -31.59 6.48
C MET A 137 0.91 -31.60 6.19
N LEU A 138 0.40 -30.57 5.52
CA LEU A 138 -0.98 -30.55 5.00
C LEU A 138 -1.26 -31.83 4.18
N PRO A 139 -2.33 -32.59 4.49
CA PRO A 139 -2.77 -33.72 3.68
C PRO A 139 -3.02 -33.32 2.22
N ALA A 140 -2.82 -34.27 1.30
CA ALA A 140 -2.94 -33.99 -0.13
C ALA A 140 -4.40 -33.73 -0.55
N ASP A 141 -5.32 -34.44 0.10
CA ASP A 141 -6.75 -34.51 -0.22
C ASP A 141 -7.55 -34.93 1.04
N MET A 142 -8.87 -34.98 0.91
CA MET A 142 -9.77 -35.37 2.01
C MET A 142 -9.60 -36.83 2.45
N GLU A 143 -9.20 -37.72 1.54
CA GLU A 143 -9.06 -39.16 1.81
C GLU A 143 -7.81 -39.48 2.62
N SER A 144 -6.78 -38.64 2.52
CA SER A 144 -5.51 -38.76 3.26
C SER A 144 -5.54 -38.15 4.66
N ILE A 145 -6.70 -37.66 5.14
CA ILE A 145 -6.84 -37.11 6.49
C ILE A 145 -6.93 -38.25 7.52
N ASP A 146 -5.95 -38.29 8.42
CA ASP A 146 -6.01 -39.07 9.66
C ASP A 146 -6.47 -38.16 10.80
N ALA A 147 -7.77 -38.22 11.14
CA ALA A 147 -8.40 -37.34 12.11
C ALA A 147 -7.75 -37.41 13.51
N GLU A 148 -7.31 -38.60 13.94
CA GLU A 148 -6.67 -38.79 15.25
C GLU A 148 -5.30 -38.10 15.30
N LYS A 149 -4.54 -38.14 14.19
CA LYS A 149 -3.24 -37.44 14.10
C LYS A 149 -3.38 -35.93 13.99
N MET A 150 -4.45 -35.43 13.39
CA MET A 150 -4.66 -33.98 13.21
C MET A 150 -4.98 -33.27 14.52
N LYS A 151 -5.57 -33.97 15.49
CA LYS A 151 -5.93 -33.37 16.77
C LYS A 151 -4.71 -32.83 17.51
N GLY A 152 -4.68 -31.51 17.75
CA GLY A 152 -3.56 -30.82 18.39
C GLY A 152 -2.32 -30.66 17.51
N ALA A 153 -2.40 -30.94 16.20
CA ALA A 153 -1.25 -30.81 15.31
C ALA A 153 -1.02 -29.36 14.85
N TRP A 154 0.26 -29.01 14.67
CA TRP A 154 0.69 -27.81 13.96
C TRP A 154 0.85 -28.12 12.47
N VAL A 155 -0.11 -27.70 11.66
CA VAL A 155 -0.19 -28.11 10.25
C VAL A 155 0.59 -27.15 9.36
N MET A 156 1.61 -27.69 8.70
CA MET A 156 2.50 -26.98 7.79
C MET A 156 1.91 -26.88 6.38
N MET A 157 1.71 -25.65 5.95
CA MET A 157 1.21 -25.31 4.63
C MET A 157 2.34 -25.43 3.61
N PRO A 158 2.15 -26.19 2.51
CA PRO A 158 3.21 -26.49 1.58
C PRO A 158 3.75 -25.20 0.94
N SER A 159 5.08 -25.08 0.88
CA SER A 159 5.72 -23.96 0.18
C SER A 159 5.21 -23.89 -1.26
N GLN A 160 4.75 -22.71 -1.69
CA GLN A 160 4.17 -22.54 -3.02
C GLN A 160 5.27 -22.62 -4.07
N ARG A 161 5.48 -23.80 -4.66
CA ARG A 161 6.31 -23.98 -5.86
C ARG A 161 5.42 -24.23 -7.08
N GLY A 162 5.59 -23.39 -8.10
CA GLY A 162 5.02 -23.60 -9.43
C GLY A 162 3.53 -23.26 -9.60
N ARG A 163 3.06 -23.33 -10.86
CA ARG A 163 1.67 -23.09 -11.24
C ARG A 163 0.86 -24.36 -10.94
N ARG A 164 0.24 -24.47 -9.76
CA ARG A 164 -0.73 -25.54 -9.49
C ARG A 164 -1.93 -25.42 -10.43
N ASP A 165 -2.40 -26.54 -10.95
CA ASP A 165 -3.68 -26.57 -11.67
C ASP A 165 -4.84 -26.21 -10.72
N ARG A 166 -6.03 -26.03 -11.30
CA ARG A 166 -7.21 -25.56 -10.56
C ARG A 166 -7.72 -26.60 -9.56
N GLU A 167 -7.58 -27.88 -9.84
CA GLU A 167 -8.11 -28.99 -9.04
C GLU A 167 -7.28 -29.17 -7.77
N ALA A 168 -5.94 -29.16 -7.88
CA ALA A 168 -5.04 -29.24 -6.72
C ALA A 168 -5.26 -28.08 -5.73
N ARG A 169 -5.61 -26.88 -6.23
CA ARG A 169 -5.96 -25.73 -5.37
C ARG A 169 -7.31 -25.91 -4.68
N GLN A 170 -8.28 -26.52 -5.37
CA GLN A 170 -9.60 -26.79 -4.82
C GLN A 170 -9.51 -27.85 -3.71
N ALA A 171 -8.82 -28.97 -3.97
CA ALA A 171 -8.59 -30.03 -3.00
C ALA A 171 -7.90 -29.50 -1.73
N GLN A 172 -6.82 -28.73 -1.88
CA GLN A 172 -6.15 -28.11 -0.73
C GLN A 172 -7.04 -27.13 0.05
N ARG A 173 -7.92 -26.40 -0.64
CA ARG A 173 -8.89 -25.52 0.01
C ARG A 173 -9.89 -26.34 0.84
N GLU A 174 -10.40 -27.43 0.29
CA GLU A 174 -11.34 -28.34 0.97
C GLU A 174 -10.70 -28.99 2.20
N VAL A 175 -9.49 -29.55 2.06
CA VAL A 175 -8.72 -30.09 3.20
C VAL A 175 -8.57 -29.03 4.27
N ARG A 176 -8.05 -27.84 3.91
CA ARG A 176 -7.81 -26.76 4.88
C ARG A 176 -9.07 -26.35 5.62
N GLU A 177 -10.19 -26.24 4.93
CA GLU A 177 -11.49 -25.88 5.54
C GLU A 177 -12.02 -26.98 6.48
N SER A 178 -11.73 -28.26 6.19
CA SER A 178 -12.11 -29.36 7.08
C SER A 178 -11.21 -29.53 8.31
N LEU A 179 -9.92 -29.14 8.23
CA LEU A 179 -8.96 -29.44 9.29
C LEU A 179 -9.24 -28.70 10.61
N GLU A 180 -9.92 -27.57 10.56
CA GLU A 180 -10.33 -26.85 11.76
C GLU A 180 -11.33 -27.68 12.60
N GLU A 181 -12.18 -28.50 11.97
CA GLU A 181 -13.14 -29.38 12.67
C GLU A 181 -12.46 -30.54 13.43
N TYR A 182 -11.25 -30.94 13.02
CA TYR A 182 -10.46 -31.98 13.69
C TYR A 182 -9.66 -31.47 14.90
N GLY A 183 -9.73 -30.16 15.21
CA GLY A 183 -9.11 -29.59 16.40
C GLY A 183 -7.58 -29.50 16.30
N ILE A 184 -7.05 -29.10 15.15
CA ILE A 184 -5.63 -28.76 14.99
C ILE A 184 -5.19 -27.65 15.96
N ALA A 185 -3.92 -27.64 16.36
CA ALA A 185 -3.35 -26.60 17.22
C ALA A 185 -3.12 -25.29 16.46
N GLY A 186 -2.78 -25.34 15.17
CA GLY A 186 -2.59 -24.14 14.37
C GLY A 186 -1.97 -24.36 13.01
N TRP A 187 -1.88 -23.28 12.23
CA TRP A 187 -1.33 -23.28 10.89
C TRP A 187 0.09 -22.70 10.86
N ILE A 188 1.01 -23.36 10.15
CA ILE A 188 2.36 -22.87 9.88
C ILE A 188 2.50 -22.57 8.39
N TYR A 189 2.76 -21.32 8.04
CA TYR A 189 3.03 -20.86 6.69
C TYR A 189 4.51 -20.51 6.54
N PRO A 190 5.17 -20.94 5.46
CA PRO A 190 6.53 -20.47 5.16
C PRO A 190 6.49 -19.02 4.67
N THR A 191 7.45 -18.23 5.11
CA THR A 191 7.78 -16.95 4.49
C THR A 191 8.41 -17.16 3.10
N ARG A 192 8.58 -16.07 2.31
CA ARG A 192 9.24 -16.14 0.99
C ARG A 192 10.77 -16.22 1.07
N GLY A 193 11.35 -15.98 2.25
CA GLY A 193 12.77 -15.93 2.55
C GLY A 193 12.96 -15.63 4.04
N GLU A 194 13.97 -14.84 4.39
CA GLU A 194 14.21 -14.47 5.80
C GLU A 194 13.21 -13.41 6.33
N ALA A 195 12.56 -12.66 5.43
CA ALA A 195 11.57 -11.67 5.81
C ALA A 195 10.24 -12.31 6.24
N ILE A 196 9.86 -12.05 7.49
CA ILE A 196 8.57 -12.37 8.08
C ILE A 196 7.62 -11.24 7.71
N THR A 197 6.69 -11.56 6.81
CA THR A 197 5.71 -10.59 6.34
C THR A 197 4.58 -10.43 7.34
N THR A 198 4.23 -9.18 7.66
CA THR A 198 3.03 -8.83 8.40
C THR A 198 1.85 -8.53 7.46
N SER A 199 0.65 -8.78 7.96
CA SER A 199 -0.64 -8.61 7.29
C SER A 199 -1.76 -8.89 8.30
N GLY A 200 -3.01 -8.64 7.95
CA GLY A 200 -4.13 -8.97 8.83
C GLY A 200 -5.48 -8.95 8.13
N ASN A 201 -6.51 -9.37 8.86
CA ASN A 201 -7.90 -9.30 8.41
C ASN A 201 -8.78 -8.66 9.48
N SER A 202 -9.04 -7.35 9.34
CA SER A 202 -9.90 -6.59 10.26
C SER A 202 -11.39 -6.92 10.15
N ARG A 203 -11.82 -7.73 9.15
CA ARG A 203 -13.24 -8.13 8.98
C ARG A 203 -13.63 -9.25 9.95
N VAL A 204 -13.56 -8.96 11.24
CA VAL A 204 -13.98 -9.84 12.34
C VAL A 204 -15.02 -9.13 13.20
N THR A 205 -15.91 -9.92 13.80
CA THR A 205 -16.90 -9.56 14.80
C THR A 205 -16.67 -10.42 16.03
N TRP A 206 -17.26 -10.01 17.16
CA TRP A 206 -17.14 -10.79 18.40
C TRP A 206 -17.64 -12.23 18.26
N ASP A 207 -18.66 -12.44 17.42
CA ASP A 207 -19.26 -13.75 17.18
C ASP A 207 -18.51 -14.63 16.18
N ASN A 208 -17.51 -14.08 15.46
CA ASN A 208 -16.77 -14.81 14.42
C ASN A 208 -15.24 -14.74 14.58
N LEU A 209 -14.76 -14.49 15.80
CA LEU A 209 -13.33 -14.43 16.09
C LEU A 209 -12.62 -15.71 15.59
N PRO A 210 -11.43 -15.58 14.98
CA PRO A 210 -10.66 -16.75 14.59
C PRO A 210 -10.25 -17.53 15.84
N THR A 211 -10.39 -18.85 15.76
CA THR A 211 -10.09 -19.78 16.86
C THR A 211 -8.77 -20.51 16.65
N THR A 212 -8.30 -20.63 15.41
CA THR A 212 -7.07 -21.35 15.06
C THR A 212 -5.90 -20.38 14.84
N PRO A 213 -4.81 -20.51 15.62
CA PRO A 213 -3.61 -19.70 15.43
C PRO A 213 -2.98 -19.85 14.05
N ARG A 214 -2.35 -18.77 13.58
CA ARG A 214 -1.56 -18.77 12.36
C ARG A 214 -0.17 -18.19 12.59
N VAL A 215 0.82 -18.96 12.17
CA VAL A 215 2.25 -18.68 12.27
C VAL A 215 2.83 -18.50 10.87
N ASN A 216 3.53 -17.39 10.63
CA ASN A 216 4.36 -17.18 9.45
C ASN A 216 5.82 -17.45 9.84
N LEU A 217 6.29 -18.67 9.62
CA LEU A 217 7.61 -19.17 10.03
C LEU A 217 8.68 -18.83 8.99
N ARG A 218 9.86 -18.40 9.47
CA ARG A 218 11.02 -18.11 8.61
C ARG A 218 11.37 -19.31 7.73
N LYS A 219 11.66 -19.05 6.45
CA LYS A 219 11.69 -20.07 5.40
C LYS A 219 12.74 -21.16 5.63
N ASP A 220 13.92 -20.78 6.09
CA ASP A 220 15.02 -21.69 6.44
C ASP A 220 14.61 -22.66 7.56
N GLN A 221 13.93 -22.16 8.60
CA GLN A 221 13.47 -22.99 9.71
C GLN A 221 12.28 -23.88 9.31
N TYR A 222 11.38 -23.36 8.48
CA TYR A 222 10.33 -24.16 7.86
C TYR A 222 10.93 -25.32 7.07
N ASP A 223 11.99 -25.08 6.28
CA ASP A 223 12.61 -26.11 5.45
C ASP A 223 13.25 -27.21 6.28
N VAL A 224 13.96 -26.85 7.37
CA VAL A 224 14.50 -27.83 8.32
C VAL A 224 13.41 -28.75 8.87
N ILE A 225 12.26 -28.18 9.28
CA ILE A 225 11.16 -29.00 9.81
C ILE A 225 10.55 -29.86 8.68
N ALA A 226 10.34 -29.29 7.50
CA ALA A 226 9.76 -30.01 6.37
C ALA A 226 10.66 -31.18 5.91
N GLU A 227 11.98 -31.01 5.92
CA GLU A 227 12.96 -32.08 5.60
C GLU A 227 12.90 -33.22 6.61
N LYS A 228 12.78 -32.91 7.92
CA LYS A 228 12.60 -33.93 8.97
C LYS A 228 11.31 -34.72 8.78
N LEU A 229 10.20 -34.03 8.52
CA LEU A 229 8.92 -34.68 8.24
C LEU A 229 8.97 -35.55 6.98
N ALA A 230 9.71 -35.12 5.95
CA ALA A 230 9.92 -35.91 4.73
C ALA A 230 10.83 -37.14 4.94
N ALA A 231 11.64 -37.14 6.00
CA ALA A 231 12.44 -38.28 6.45
C ALA A 231 11.69 -39.18 7.45
N ASP A 232 10.37 -39.01 7.60
CA ASP A 232 9.52 -39.72 8.56
C ASP A 232 9.95 -39.53 10.03
N GLU A 233 10.65 -38.44 10.36
CA GLU A 233 10.98 -38.07 11.74
C GLU A 233 9.77 -37.44 12.46
N GLU A 234 9.58 -37.78 13.74
CA GLU A 234 8.59 -37.13 14.58
C GLU A 234 9.08 -35.76 15.03
N VAL A 235 8.37 -34.71 14.63
CA VAL A 235 8.64 -33.33 15.03
C VAL A 235 7.59 -32.86 16.01
N THR A 236 8.00 -32.31 17.15
CA THR A 236 7.10 -31.66 18.12
C THR A 236 7.43 -30.18 18.26
N LEU A 237 6.42 -29.33 18.17
CA LEU A 237 6.53 -27.89 18.34
C LEU A 237 5.85 -27.45 19.63
N ARG A 238 6.47 -26.50 20.31
CA ARG A 238 5.93 -25.77 21.46
C ARG A 238 5.75 -24.32 21.05
N ILE A 239 4.52 -23.80 21.06
CA ILE A 239 4.20 -22.43 20.62
C ILE A 239 3.31 -21.74 21.67
N ASP A 240 3.54 -20.45 21.86
CA ASP A 240 2.83 -19.60 22.81
C ASP A 240 2.61 -18.23 22.15
N ILE A 241 1.36 -17.86 21.86
CA ILE A 241 0.95 -16.63 21.15
C ILE A 241 -0.11 -15.91 21.98
N ARG A 242 0.18 -14.68 22.43
CA ARG A 242 -0.70 -13.91 23.33
C ARG A 242 -1.42 -12.78 22.62
N ASN A 243 -2.08 -13.06 21.50
CA ASN A 243 -2.92 -12.07 20.85
C ASN A 243 -4.18 -11.79 21.68
N HIS A 244 -4.59 -10.52 21.74
CA HIS A 244 -5.72 -10.07 22.53
C HIS A 244 -6.78 -9.40 21.65
N PHE A 245 -8.03 -9.85 21.81
CA PHE A 245 -9.20 -9.22 21.22
C PHE A 245 -10.00 -8.52 22.31
N GLN A 246 -10.56 -7.35 21.99
CA GLN A 246 -11.49 -6.65 22.86
C GLN A 246 -12.78 -6.33 22.10
N PRO A 247 -13.96 -6.41 22.73
CA PRO A 247 -15.20 -5.99 22.09
C PRO A 247 -15.11 -4.52 21.67
N GLY A 248 -15.47 -4.22 20.43
CA GLY A 248 -15.58 -2.85 19.93
C GLY A 248 -16.91 -2.18 20.32
N PRO A 249 -17.27 -1.06 19.66
CA PRO A 249 -16.55 -0.49 18.53
C PRO A 249 -15.25 0.20 18.93
N THR A 250 -14.25 0.12 18.06
CA THR A 250 -12.97 0.83 18.20
C THR A 250 -12.78 1.78 17.04
N LYS A 251 -12.68 3.07 17.34
CA LYS A 251 -12.63 4.15 16.35
C LYS A 251 -11.20 4.39 15.86
N PHE A 252 -11.08 4.79 14.60
CA PHE A 252 -9.85 5.30 14.01
C PHE A 252 -10.10 6.66 13.34
N TYR A 253 -9.04 7.45 13.19
CA TYR A 253 -9.16 8.89 12.93
C TYR A 253 -8.23 9.35 11.80
N ASN A 254 -8.68 10.32 11.02
CA ASN A 254 -7.79 11.15 10.22
C ASN A 254 -7.36 12.36 11.05
N VAL A 255 -6.11 12.80 10.92
CA VAL A 255 -5.65 14.09 11.48
C VAL A 255 -5.60 15.12 10.38
N ILE A 256 -6.21 16.28 10.60
CA ILE A 256 -6.33 17.35 9.61
C ILE A 256 -5.82 18.65 10.23
N GLY A 257 -5.11 19.46 9.46
CA GLY A 257 -4.75 20.83 9.83
C GLY A 257 -4.52 21.70 8.58
N ASP A 258 -4.89 22.98 8.66
CA ASP A 258 -4.88 23.90 7.53
C ASP A 258 -3.92 25.08 7.75
N ILE A 259 -3.22 25.48 6.69
CA ILE A 259 -2.73 26.84 6.51
C ILE A 259 -3.74 27.55 5.60
N VAL A 260 -4.62 28.37 6.20
CA VAL A 260 -5.75 29.00 5.48
C VAL A 260 -5.26 29.98 4.42
N GLY A 261 -5.82 29.86 3.23
CA GLY A 261 -5.52 30.72 2.08
C GLY A 261 -5.99 32.17 2.28
N SER A 262 -5.25 33.10 1.69
CA SER A 262 -5.53 34.54 1.78
C SER A 262 -6.55 35.05 0.75
N GLU A 263 -6.65 34.40 -0.41
CA GLU A 263 -7.51 34.82 -1.52
C GLU A 263 -8.64 33.81 -1.80
N PHE A 264 -8.31 32.52 -1.72
CA PHE A 264 -9.20 31.39 -1.97
C PHE A 264 -9.22 30.45 -0.75
N PRO A 265 -9.75 30.88 0.40
CA PRO A 265 -9.72 30.09 1.64
C PRO A 265 -10.51 28.77 1.56
N ASP A 266 -11.47 28.68 0.63
CA ASP A 266 -12.31 27.49 0.42
C ASP A 266 -11.80 26.57 -0.71
N GLU A 267 -10.63 26.86 -1.30
CA GLU A 267 -9.95 26.02 -2.28
C GLU A 267 -8.72 25.38 -1.64
N TYR A 268 -8.41 24.12 -2.01
CA TYR A 268 -7.46 23.30 -1.27
C TYR A 268 -6.34 22.73 -2.14
N VAL A 269 -5.12 22.73 -1.60
CA VAL A 269 -4.07 21.77 -1.95
C VAL A 269 -3.91 20.84 -0.77
N ILE A 270 -4.07 19.52 -0.99
CA ILE A 270 -3.97 18.52 0.08
C ILE A 270 -2.60 17.86 0.02
N ILE A 271 -1.92 17.81 1.16
CA ILE A 271 -0.63 17.14 1.36
C ILE A 271 -0.80 16.07 2.43
N GLY A 272 -0.32 14.86 2.21
CA GLY A 272 -0.45 13.83 3.23
C GLY A 272 0.35 12.56 3.05
N GLY A 273 0.11 11.66 3.99
CA GLY A 273 0.55 10.27 4.06
C GLY A 273 -0.32 9.56 5.10
N HIS A 274 -0.30 8.23 5.14
CA HIS A 274 -1.03 7.53 6.19
C HIS A 274 -0.19 7.43 7.47
N ILE A 275 -0.87 7.52 8.60
CA ILE A 275 -0.28 7.46 9.93
C ILE A 275 -0.33 6.07 10.52
N ASP A 276 -1.29 5.23 10.09
CA ASP A 276 -1.33 3.83 10.51
C ASP A 276 -0.16 3.04 9.92
N SER A 277 0.09 1.86 10.48
CA SER A 277 1.03 0.88 9.94
C SER A 277 0.57 -0.53 10.31
N TRP A 278 1.08 -1.55 9.62
CA TRP A 278 1.10 -2.87 10.26
C TRP A 278 1.92 -2.88 11.56
N ASP A 279 1.65 -3.87 12.41
CA ASP A 279 2.19 -4.01 13.76
C ASP A 279 3.24 -5.13 13.90
N GLY A 280 3.88 -5.50 12.80
CA GLY A 280 4.97 -6.48 12.78
C GLY A 280 6.35 -5.91 13.14
N ALA A 281 6.51 -4.59 13.07
CA ALA A 281 7.73 -3.83 13.37
C ALA A 281 7.35 -2.44 13.90
N THR A 282 7.87 -1.35 13.34
CA THR A 282 7.55 0.03 13.77
C THR A 282 6.94 0.92 12.67
N GLY A 283 6.68 0.37 11.48
CA GLY A 283 6.02 1.09 10.40
C GLY A 283 6.84 2.27 9.88
N THR A 284 8.17 2.13 9.83
CA THR A 284 9.05 3.27 9.54
C THR A 284 8.91 3.73 8.11
N THR A 285 9.11 2.80 7.18
CA THR A 285 9.02 3.05 5.76
C THR A 285 7.56 3.07 5.30
N ASP A 286 6.67 2.39 6.02
CA ASP A 286 5.25 2.23 5.70
C ASP A 286 4.36 2.54 6.93
N ASN A 287 3.98 3.79 7.17
CA ASN A 287 4.40 4.99 6.45
C ASN A 287 4.83 6.12 7.40
N GLY A 288 5.78 5.80 8.30
CA GLY A 288 6.40 6.77 9.18
C GLY A 288 7.13 7.89 8.44
N THR A 289 7.82 7.57 7.34
CA THR A 289 8.54 8.57 6.53
C THR A 289 7.59 9.56 5.85
N GLY A 290 6.49 9.10 5.25
CA GLY A 290 5.49 9.97 4.63
C GLY A 290 4.73 10.82 5.65
N SER A 291 4.37 10.24 6.79
CA SER A 291 3.76 10.99 7.91
C SER A 291 4.70 12.06 8.46
N ALA A 292 5.96 11.71 8.75
CA ALA A 292 6.92 12.65 9.34
C ALA A 292 7.27 13.81 8.39
N THR A 293 7.46 13.53 7.10
CA THR A 293 7.74 14.56 6.10
C THR A 293 6.55 15.49 5.86
N THR A 294 5.32 14.97 5.94
CA THR A 294 4.09 15.78 5.93
C THR A 294 4.02 16.71 7.14
N ILE A 295 4.26 16.17 8.34
CA ILE A 295 4.27 16.94 9.59
C ILE A 295 5.31 18.05 9.54
N GLU A 296 6.53 17.72 9.12
CA GLU A 296 7.63 18.67 9.09
C GLU A 296 7.46 19.72 7.98
N ALA A 297 6.91 19.37 6.82
CA ALA A 297 6.59 20.35 5.78
C ALA A 297 5.59 21.41 6.28
N ALA A 298 4.60 21.00 7.10
CA ALA A 298 3.69 21.93 7.75
C ALA A 298 4.43 22.89 8.70
N ARG A 299 5.35 22.39 9.53
CA ARG A 299 6.18 23.22 10.42
C ARG A 299 7.03 24.21 9.63
N ILE A 300 7.71 23.75 8.58
CA ILE A 300 8.56 24.59 7.72
C ILE A 300 7.76 25.75 7.12
N LEU A 301 6.57 25.47 6.58
CA LEU A 301 5.73 26.50 5.96
C LEU A 301 5.23 27.53 6.99
N MET A 302 4.83 27.08 8.17
CA MET A 302 4.45 27.99 9.26
C MET A 302 5.62 28.85 9.74
N ALA A 303 6.80 28.24 9.94
CA ALA A 303 8.01 28.94 10.36
C ALA A 303 8.52 29.93 9.30
N ALA A 304 8.35 29.63 8.01
CA ALA A 304 8.66 30.54 6.91
C ALA A 304 7.70 31.75 6.86
N GLY A 305 6.56 31.68 7.55
CA GLY A 305 5.49 32.67 7.50
C GLY A 305 4.70 32.61 6.20
N ALA A 306 4.48 31.41 5.65
CA ALA A 306 3.71 31.21 4.43
C ALA A 306 2.29 31.79 4.55
N GLN A 307 1.85 32.46 3.48
CA GLN A 307 0.52 33.05 3.33
C GLN A 307 0.03 32.69 1.92
N PRO A 308 -0.32 31.41 1.68
CA PRO A 308 -0.68 30.96 0.34
C PRO A 308 -1.98 31.63 -0.13
N LYS A 309 -2.23 31.68 -1.44
CA LYS A 309 -3.53 32.14 -1.97
C LYS A 309 -4.65 31.17 -1.62
N ARG A 310 -4.43 29.86 -1.85
CA ARG A 310 -5.33 28.75 -1.50
C ARG A 310 -4.95 28.12 -0.16
N THR A 311 -5.91 27.46 0.48
CA THR A 311 -5.65 26.71 1.70
C THR A 311 -4.75 25.50 1.41
N ILE A 312 -3.67 25.34 2.18
CA ILE A 312 -2.90 24.09 2.20
C ILE A 312 -3.44 23.25 3.36
N ARG A 313 -3.99 22.08 3.05
CA ARG A 313 -4.55 21.14 4.01
C ARG A 313 -3.60 19.96 4.18
N PHE A 314 -3.08 19.78 5.38
CA PHE A 314 -2.33 18.60 5.78
C PHE A 314 -3.27 17.54 6.30
N MET A 315 -3.11 16.31 5.80
CA MET A 315 -3.91 15.17 6.21
C MET A 315 -3.03 13.97 6.50
N LEU A 316 -3.26 13.36 7.66
CA LEU A 316 -2.69 12.08 8.01
C LEU A 316 -3.83 11.07 8.16
N TRP A 317 -3.89 10.09 7.26
CA TRP A 317 -5.00 9.12 7.23
C TRP A 317 -4.70 7.89 8.07
N SER A 318 -5.69 7.39 8.80
CA SER A 318 -5.60 6.06 9.43
C SER A 318 -6.48 5.07 8.67
N GLY A 319 -6.06 3.81 8.60
CA GLY A 319 -6.74 2.74 7.88
C GLY A 319 -6.38 2.60 6.42
N GLU A 320 -5.24 3.15 5.97
CA GLU A 320 -4.70 2.90 4.62
C GLU A 320 -4.48 1.40 4.44
N GLU A 321 -3.83 0.78 5.42
CA GLU A 321 -3.32 -0.60 5.38
C GLU A 321 -4.44 -1.64 5.25
N GLN A 322 -5.67 -1.29 5.65
CA GLN A 322 -6.87 -2.13 5.51
C GLN A 322 -7.71 -1.78 4.28
N GLY A 323 -7.19 -0.92 3.42
CA GLY A 323 -7.71 -0.59 2.09
C GLY A 323 -8.30 0.80 1.99
N LEU A 324 -7.53 1.83 2.35
CA LEU A 324 -7.84 3.26 2.18
C LEU A 324 -9.07 3.71 2.98
N LEU A 325 -9.27 3.16 4.18
CA LEU A 325 -10.48 3.44 4.97
C LEU A 325 -10.59 4.92 5.36
N GLY A 326 -9.48 5.52 5.82
CA GLY A 326 -9.41 6.92 6.22
C GLY A 326 -9.75 7.89 5.10
N SER A 327 -9.01 7.82 3.98
CA SER A 327 -9.20 8.72 2.84
C SER A 327 -10.55 8.54 2.14
N ARG A 328 -11.06 7.30 2.01
CA ARG A 328 -12.41 7.07 1.46
C ARG A 328 -13.49 7.66 2.34
N ALA A 329 -13.40 7.46 3.66
CA ALA A 329 -14.36 8.02 4.60
C ALA A 329 -14.37 9.56 4.52
N TRP A 330 -13.21 10.18 4.40
CA TRP A 330 -13.12 11.63 4.23
C TRP A 330 -13.77 12.10 2.94
N VAL A 331 -13.43 11.47 1.80
CA VAL A 331 -14.01 11.82 0.49
C VAL A 331 -15.53 11.65 0.48
N ASP A 332 -16.06 10.58 1.08
CA ASP A 332 -17.49 10.31 1.13
C ASP A 332 -18.25 11.31 2.02
N LYS A 333 -17.62 11.84 3.07
CA LYS A 333 -18.19 12.86 3.96
C LYS A 333 -18.12 14.28 3.38
N ASN A 334 -17.23 14.51 2.42
CA ASN A 334 -16.94 15.84 1.89
C ASN A 334 -17.19 15.95 0.37
N PRO A 335 -18.37 15.56 -0.16
CA PRO A 335 -18.61 15.59 -1.61
C PRO A 335 -18.58 17.03 -2.19
N ASP A 336 -18.96 18.02 -1.39
CA ASP A 336 -19.15 19.42 -1.82
C ASP A 336 -17.83 20.21 -1.97
N VAL A 337 -16.68 19.63 -1.62
CA VAL A 337 -15.37 20.28 -1.78
C VAL A 337 -14.52 19.65 -2.89
N MET A 338 -14.99 18.59 -3.54
CA MET A 338 -14.21 17.85 -4.55
C MET A 338 -13.81 18.73 -5.75
N ASP A 339 -14.70 19.62 -6.17
CA ASP A 339 -14.43 20.57 -7.25
C ASP A 339 -13.52 21.73 -6.85
N LYS A 340 -13.32 21.95 -5.53
CA LYS A 340 -12.45 22.99 -4.95
C LYS A 340 -11.04 22.51 -4.57
N ILE A 341 -10.78 21.20 -4.65
CA ILE A 341 -9.43 20.66 -4.45
C ILE A 341 -8.64 20.75 -5.76
N SER A 342 -7.54 21.50 -5.73
CA SER A 342 -6.62 21.67 -6.86
C SER A 342 -5.83 20.38 -7.11
N ALA A 343 -5.21 19.85 -6.06
CA ALA A 343 -4.44 18.60 -6.13
C ALA A 343 -4.28 17.95 -4.75
N VAL A 344 -4.04 16.65 -4.75
CA VAL A 344 -3.69 15.83 -3.58
C VAL A 344 -2.32 15.20 -3.83
N PHE A 345 -1.37 15.40 -2.94
CA PHE A 345 -0.03 14.80 -2.99
C PHE A 345 0.18 13.86 -1.81
N VAL A 346 0.53 12.61 -2.09
CA VAL A 346 0.75 11.58 -1.07
C VAL A 346 2.17 11.04 -1.15
N TYR A 347 2.88 11.08 -0.01
CA TYR A 347 4.16 10.41 0.16
C TYR A 347 3.96 9.10 0.93
N ASP A 348 4.12 7.98 0.23
CA ASP A 348 3.85 6.65 0.77
C ASP A 348 4.62 5.54 0.00
N GLY A 349 5.90 5.78 -0.29
CA GLY A 349 6.71 4.80 -1.06
C GLY A 349 8.03 4.44 -0.41
N GLY A 350 8.13 4.68 0.90
CA GLY A 350 9.31 4.35 1.68
C GLY A 350 10.27 5.51 1.91
N PRO A 351 11.54 5.20 2.22
CA PRO A 351 12.52 6.18 2.71
C PRO A 351 13.40 6.78 1.60
N ASN A 352 13.13 6.45 0.32
CA ASN A 352 13.88 7.02 -0.81
C ASN A 352 13.44 8.47 -1.07
N ALA A 353 14.35 9.28 -1.62
CA ALA A 353 14.09 10.68 -1.87
C ALA A 353 13.02 10.87 -2.95
N ILE A 354 12.15 11.86 -2.78
CA ILE A 354 11.24 12.32 -3.83
C ILE A 354 12.05 12.76 -5.05
N ALA A 355 11.74 12.19 -6.21
CA ALA A 355 12.47 12.37 -7.46
C ALA A 355 11.58 12.87 -8.60
N GLY A 356 10.27 12.98 -8.41
CA GLY A 356 9.40 13.47 -9.47
C GLY A 356 7.95 13.08 -9.37
N LEU A 357 7.22 13.34 -10.44
CA LEU A 357 5.81 13.00 -10.60
C LEU A 357 5.36 13.07 -12.07
N PRO A 358 4.27 12.37 -12.43
CA PRO A 358 3.70 12.46 -13.77
C PRO A 358 2.91 13.76 -13.98
N ALA A 359 2.90 14.29 -15.20
CA ALA A 359 2.10 15.44 -15.61
C ALA A 359 1.41 15.20 -16.95
N THR A 360 0.15 15.63 -17.07
CA THR A 360 -0.51 15.68 -18.37
C THR A 360 -0.06 16.91 -19.15
N ALA A 361 -0.31 16.94 -20.47
CA ALA A 361 0.00 18.10 -21.30
C ALA A 361 -0.62 19.40 -20.76
N ALA A 362 -1.83 19.32 -20.19
CA ALA A 362 -2.54 20.46 -19.63
C ALA A 362 -2.00 20.92 -18.27
N MET A 363 -1.18 20.12 -17.59
CA MET A 363 -0.57 20.46 -16.29
C MET A 363 0.86 21.01 -16.45
N LYS A 364 1.45 20.91 -17.63
CA LYS A 364 2.90 21.09 -17.83
C LYS A 364 3.38 22.49 -17.48
N GLU A 365 2.70 23.53 -17.97
CA GLU A 365 3.05 24.92 -17.68
C GLU A 365 2.96 25.23 -16.18
N ASP A 366 1.86 24.80 -15.54
CA ASP A 366 1.68 24.95 -14.09
C ASP A 366 2.78 24.21 -13.32
N PHE A 367 3.15 22.99 -13.75
CA PHE A 367 4.17 22.20 -13.07
C PHE A 367 5.57 22.77 -13.24
N GLU A 368 5.91 23.28 -14.42
CA GLU A 368 7.19 23.97 -14.63
C GLU A 368 7.30 25.20 -13.71
N LYS A 369 6.19 25.94 -13.51
CA LYS A 369 6.12 27.06 -12.55
C LYS A 369 6.22 26.61 -11.09
N VAL A 370 5.48 25.57 -10.70
CA VAL A 370 5.43 25.07 -9.31
C VAL A 370 6.72 24.38 -8.89
N PHE A 371 7.27 23.52 -9.75
CA PHE A 371 8.42 22.67 -9.45
C PHE A 371 9.75 23.24 -9.94
N GLY A 372 9.76 24.38 -10.65
CA GLY A 372 11.01 25.08 -11.01
C GLY A 372 11.98 25.28 -9.82
N PRO A 373 11.52 25.77 -8.65
CA PRO A 373 12.33 25.84 -7.43
C PRO A 373 12.87 24.48 -6.97
N VAL A 374 12.05 23.44 -7.07
CA VAL A 374 12.39 22.07 -6.66
C VAL A 374 13.48 21.49 -7.57
N MET A 375 13.38 21.71 -8.88
CA MET A 375 14.36 21.22 -9.86
C MET A 375 15.75 21.85 -9.69
N GLN A 376 15.85 23.00 -9.03
CA GLN A 376 17.12 23.68 -8.71
C GLN A 376 17.60 23.42 -7.27
N LEU A 377 16.82 22.68 -6.46
CA LEU A 377 17.07 22.52 -5.03
C LEU A 377 18.32 21.70 -4.74
N ASN A 378 18.46 20.54 -5.38
CA ASN A 378 19.56 19.62 -5.13
C ASN A 378 19.97 18.90 -6.44
N PRO A 379 21.14 19.19 -7.01
CA PRO A 379 21.59 18.55 -8.26
C PRO A 379 21.92 17.06 -8.10
N ASP A 380 22.19 16.58 -6.89
CA ASP A 380 22.48 15.16 -6.61
C ASP A 380 21.19 14.32 -6.45
N LEU A 381 20.05 14.99 -6.26
CA LEU A 381 18.71 14.39 -6.17
C LEU A 381 17.79 15.09 -7.18
N PRO A 382 17.96 14.83 -8.49
CA PRO A 382 17.23 15.55 -9.52
C PRO A 382 15.73 15.26 -9.45
N PHE A 383 14.94 16.30 -9.63
CA PHE A 383 13.49 16.21 -9.72
C PHE A 383 13.02 16.22 -11.18
N THR A 384 12.13 15.28 -11.53
CA THR A 384 11.65 15.11 -12.90
C THR A 384 10.13 15.21 -13.01
N ILE A 385 9.67 15.98 -13.99
CA ILE A 385 8.27 15.97 -14.42
C ILE A 385 8.17 15.01 -15.59
N LYS A 386 7.39 13.94 -15.43
CA LYS A 386 7.23 12.91 -16.46
C LYS A 386 5.96 13.15 -17.27
N ASP A 387 6.11 13.42 -18.56
CA ASP A 387 4.96 13.56 -19.47
C ASP A 387 4.16 12.24 -19.55
N VAL A 388 2.85 12.34 -19.36
CA VAL A 388 1.90 11.23 -19.51
C VAL A 388 0.66 11.67 -20.26
N GLU A 389 0.06 10.75 -21.03
CA GLU A 389 -1.24 10.99 -21.70
C GLU A 389 -2.39 11.10 -20.70
N GLY A 390 -2.25 10.46 -19.53
CA GLY A 390 -3.15 10.68 -18.42
C GLY A 390 -2.60 10.17 -17.10
N LEU A 391 -3.17 10.66 -16.00
CA LEU A 391 -2.70 10.28 -14.67
C LEU A 391 -2.93 8.78 -14.41
N PRO A 392 -1.99 8.12 -13.71
CA PRO A 392 -2.19 6.75 -13.28
C PRO A 392 -3.42 6.68 -12.35
N ARG A 393 -4.17 5.57 -12.42
CA ARG A 393 -5.30 5.33 -11.50
C ARG A 393 -4.89 5.09 -10.04
N GLY A 394 -3.59 5.18 -9.76
CA GLY A 394 -2.92 4.98 -8.48
C GLY A 394 -2.21 3.64 -8.33
N ILE A 395 -1.54 3.48 -7.20
CA ILE A 395 -0.71 2.31 -6.83
C ILE A 395 -1.14 1.63 -5.52
N GLY A 396 -2.32 1.98 -5.01
CA GLY A 396 -2.90 1.54 -3.74
C GLY A 396 -2.45 2.41 -2.57
N SER A 397 -2.82 3.70 -2.58
CA SER A 397 -2.53 4.66 -1.50
C SER A 397 -3.58 5.80 -1.52
N ASP A 398 -3.61 6.69 -0.52
CA ASP A 398 -4.75 7.56 -0.19
C ASP A 398 -5.20 8.53 -1.29
N HIS A 399 -4.29 9.00 -2.16
CA HIS A 399 -4.62 9.83 -3.32
C HIS A 399 -5.64 9.14 -4.26
N GLU A 400 -5.70 7.80 -4.27
CA GLU A 400 -6.65 7.02 -5.07
C GLU A 400 -8.11 7.28 -4.68
N SER A 401 -8.38 7.65 -3.43
CA SER A 401 -9.75 7.91 -2.98
C SER A 401 -10.35 9.14 -3.68
N PHE A 402 -9.50 10.05 -4.15
CA PHE A 402 -9.87 11.34 -4.73
C PHE A 402 -10.03 11.28 -6.26
N ILE A 403 -9.23 10.45 -6.93
CA ILE A 403 -9.22 10.34 -8.40
C ILE A 403 -10.61 10.02 -9.00
N PRO A 404 -11.40 9.06 -8.46
CA PRO A 404 -12.75 8.77 -8.97
C PRO A 404 -13.74 9.93 -8.84
N LYS A 405 -13.47 10.90 -7.94
CA LYS A 405 -14.26 12.12 -7.78
C LYS A 405 -13.76 13.27 -8.67
N GLY A 406 -12.82 12.99 -9.57
CA GLY A 406 -12.29 13.94 -10.55
C GLY A 406 -11.17 14.83 -10.03
N VAL A 407 -10.65 14.60 -8.82
CA VAL A 407 -9.58 15.39 -8.20
C VAL A 407 -8.20 14.90 -8.66
N PRO A 408 -7.29 15.78 -9.12
CA PRO A 408 -5.88 15.44 -9.36
C PRO A 408 -5.20 14.85 -8.13
N GLY A 409 -4.80 13.58 -8.22
CA GLY A 409 -4.14 12.84 -7.14
C GLY A 409 -2.79 12.31 -7.59
N PHE A 410 -1.76 12.57 -6.80
CA PHE A 410 -0.37 12.27 -7.13
C PHE A 410 0.28 11.44 -6.01
N PHE A 411 1.00 10.43 -6.45
CA PHE A 411 1.95 9.69 -5.65
C PHE A 411 3.36 10.09 -6.09
N TRP A 412 4.22 10.49 -5.15
CA TRP A 412 5.58 10.90 -5.49
C TRP A 412 6.40 9.74 -6.05
N THR A 413 7.04 9.97 -7.20
CA THR A 413 8.11 9.08 -7.67
C THR A 413 9.30 9.26 -6.74
N GLN A 414 9.95 8.16 -6.39
CA GLN A 414 11.09 8.17 -5.47
C GLN A 414 12.26 7.41 -6.06
N GLU A 415 13.46 7.93 -5.81
CA GLU A 415 14.72 7.31 -6.21
C GLU A 415 15.73 7.37 -5.06
N GLY A 416 16.61 6.38 -5.01
CA GLY A 416 17.64 6.32 -3.98
C GLY A 416 18.13 4.91 -3.74
N ARG A 417 18.99 4.79 -2.73
CA ARG A 417 19.70 3.55 -2.37
C ARG A 417 18.97 2.67 -1.36
N ALA A 418 17.81 3.09 -0.84
CA ALA A 418 17.10 2.30 0.15
C ALA A 418 16.44 1.08 -0.50
N ASP A 419 16.56 -0.06 0.17
CA ASP A 419 15.82 -1.27 -0.18
C ASP A 419 14.43 -1.26 0.46
N TRP A 420 13.51 -0.52 -0.17
CA TRP A 420 12.11 -0.44 0.24
C TRP A 420 11.46 -1.81 0.43
N ARG A 421 11.79 -2.79 -0.43
CA ARG A 421 11.19 -4.14 -0.37
C ARG A 421 11.63 -4.93 0.85
N ARG A 422 12.78 -4.59 1.43
CA ARG A 422 13.24 -5.16 2.68
C ARG A 422 12.39 -4.69 3.85
N GLY A 423 11.97 -3.41 3.85
CA GLY A 423 11.15 -2.84 4.92
C GLY A 423 9.69 -3.24 4.80
N ILE A 424 9.05 -2.85 3.69
CA ILE A 424 7.59 -2.88 3.51
C ILE A 424 6.92 -4.17 4.01
N HIS A 425 6.05 -4.01 5.01
CA HIS A 425 5.29 -5.09 5.65
C HIS A 425 6.16 -6.25 6.15
N THR A 426 7.35 -5.99 6.69
CA THR A 426 8.21 -7.02 7.29
C THR A 426 8.63 -6.67 8.71
N GLN A 427 9.28 -7.63 9.39
CA GLN A 427 9.91 -7.38 10.69
C GLN A 427 11.11 -6.41 10.61
N PHE A 428 11.58 -6.07 9.40
CA PHE A 428 12.69 -5.14 9.18
C PHE A 428 12.22 -3.70 8.96
N ASP A 429 10.92 -3.41 9.03
CA ASP A 429 10.40 -2.05 8.91
C ASP A 429 10.65 -1.23 10.19
N THR A 430 11.93 -0.95 10.44
CA THR A 430 12.47 -0.28 11.62
C THR A 430 13.17 1.03 11.26
N PHE A 431 13.47 1.84 12.27
CA PHE A 431 14.15 3.12 12.10
C PHE A 431 15.49 3.03 11.35
N ASP A 432 16.16 1.87 11.37
CA ASP A 432 17.43 1.63 10.66
C ASP A 432 17.33 1.82 9.13
N LEU A 433 16.12 1.85 8.57
CA LEU A 433 15.88 2.11 7.15
C LEU A 433 15.77 3.60 6.81
N VAL A 434 15.79 4.50 7.80
CA VAL A 434 15.78 5.94 7.57
C VAL A 434 17.09 6.38 6.91
N ILE A 435 16.96 7.21 5.87
CA ILE A 435 18.07 7.91 5.25
C ILE A 435 17.83 9.42 5.45
N PRO A 436 18.48 10.05 6.44
CA PRO A 436 18.22 11.44 6.84
C PRO A 436 18.19 12.42 5.67
N GLU A 437 19.21 12.40 4.81
CA GLU A 437 19.33 13.36 3.72
C GLU A 437 18.21 13.21 2.66
N TYR A 438 17.61 12.02 2.55
CA TYR A 438 16.48 11.79 1.64
C TYR A 438 15.19 12.35 2.21
N LEU A 439 14.97 12.21 3.52
CA LEU A 439 13.78 12.76 4.19
C LEU A 439 13.85 14.29 4.26
N GLU A 440 15.02 14.85 4.57
CA GLU A 440 15.23 16.31 4.61
C GLU A 440 14.96 16.94 3.24
N HIS A 441 15.52 16.34 2.18
CA HIS A 441 15.24 16.75 0.81
C HIS A 441 13.74 16.66 0.49
N SER A 442 13.13 15.50 0.71
CA SER A 442 11.72 15.25 0.36
C SER A 442 10.77 16.17 1.09
N THR A 443 11.04 16.47 2.37
CA THR A 443 10.27 17.43 3.16
C THR A 443 10.32 18.83 2.55
N THR A 444 11.51 19.27 2.12
CA THR A 444 11.69 20.57 1.47
C THR A 444 10.96 20.62 0.12
N VAL A 445 11.01 19.53 -0.65
CA VAL A 445 10.25 19.39 -1.90
C VAL A 445 8.75 19.50 -1.65
N ILE A 446 8.22 18.80 -0.65
CA ILE A 446 6.79 18.84 -0.30
C ILE A 446 6.37 20.27 0.08
N ALA A 447 7.15 20.96 0.92
CA ALA A 447 6.84 22.32 1.33
C ALA A 447 6.81 23.30 0.14
N LEU A 448 7.80 23.23 -0.76
CA LEU A 448 7.85 24.06 -1.97
C LEU A 448 6.70 23.75 -2.93
N ALA A 449 6.39 22.47 -3.13
CA ALA A 449 5.31 22.04 -4.01
C ALA A 449 3.93 22.48 -3.49
N ALA A 450 3.70 22.32 -2.18
CA ALA A 450 2.46 22.75 -1.53
C ALA A 450 2.24 24.26 -1.69
N LEU A 451 3.27 25.07 -1.39
CA LEU A 451 3.21 26.52 -1.54
C LEU A 451 3.02 26.94 -2.99
N GLY A 452 3.83 26.40 -3.91
CA GLY A 452 3.76 26.74 -5.32
C GLY A 452 2.40 26.41 -5.93
N MET A 453 1.86 25.22 -5.64
CA MET A 453 0.55 24.79 -6.12
C MET A 453 -0.59 25.65 -5.53
N ALA A 454 -0.47 26.03 -4.26
CA ALA A 454 -1.48 26.87 -3.60
C ALA A 454 -1.47 28.33 -4.11
N ASP A 455 -0.35 28.79 -4.68
CA ASP A 455 -0.15 30.15 -5.20
C ASP A 455 -0.44 30.31 -6.70
N LEU A 456 -0.86 29.25 -7.40
CA LEU A 456 -1.44 29.37 -8.74
C LEU A 456 -2.63 30.35 -8.74
N ASP A 457 -3.00 30.88 -9.90
CA ASP A 457 -4.16 31.78 -10.00
C ASP A 457 -5.47 31.00 -10.27
N HIS A 458 -5.35 29.70 -10.55
CA HIS A 458 -6.44 28.78 -10.88
C HIS A 458 -6.20 27.41 -10.25
N LEU A 459 -7.26 26.59 -10.18
CA LEU A 459 -7.15 25.16 -9.83
C LEU A 459 -6.46 24.40 -10.96
N LEU A 460 -5.65 23.41 -10.61
CA LEU A 460 -4.95 22.57 -11.58
C LEU A 460 -5.93 21.93 -12.59
N SER A 461 -5.51 21.86 -13.85
CA SER A 461 -6.33 21.28 -14.91
C SER A 461 -6.75 19.83 -14.59
N ARG A 462 -8.00 19.51 -14.90
CA ARG A 462 -8.56 18.14 -14.82
C ARG A 462 -8.51 17.42 -16.18
N GLU A 463 -7.94 18.03 -17.21
CA GLU A 463 -7.80 17.43 -18.53
C GLU A 463 -6.74 16.31 -18.52
N GLY A 464 -7.08 15.18 -19.14
CA GLY A 464 -6.21 13.98 -19.14
C GLY A 464 -6.16 13.24 -17.80
N MET A 465 -7.07 13.53 -16.86
CA MET A 465 -7.06 12.92 -15.52
C MET A 465 -7.21 11.40 -15.47
N LEU A 466 -7.83 10.78 -16.49
CA LEU A 466 -8.02 9.34 -16.54
C LEU A 466 -7.61 8.82 -17.91
N GLN A 467 -6.61 7.93 -17.94
CA GLN A 467 -6.26 7.24 -19.17
C GLN A 467 -7.44 6.37 -19.64
N GLU A 468 -7.94 6.63 -20.86
CA GLU A 468 -8.90 5.75 -21.53
C GLU A 468 -8.26 4.37 -21.76
N GLY A 469 -8.94 3.29 -21.37
CA GLY A 469 -8.53 1.93 -21.74
C GLY A 469 -7.32 1.30 -21.00
N GLY A 470 -6.74 1.94 -19.99
CA GLY A 470 -5.57 1.45 -19.19
C GLY A 470 -5.82 0.24 -18.27
N GLY A 471 -6.50 -0.80 -18.77
CA GLY A 471 -6.80 -2.02 -18.02
C GLY A 471 -5.57 -2.91 -17.77
N ARG A 472 -4.97 -2.76 -16.58
CA ARG A 472 -4.12 -3.74 -15.84
C ARG A 472 -2.87 -4.28 -16.54
N ARG A 473 -1.70 -3.99 -15.95
CA ARG A 473 -0.64 -5.00 -15.70
C ARG A 473 0.04 -4.79 -14.33
N ARG A 474 -0.36 -5.62 -13.35
CA ARG A 474 0.42 -6.13 -12.17
C ARG A 474 0.80 -5.08 -11.10
N GLY A 475 0.57 -5.24 -9.80
CA GLY A 475 0.02 -6.31 -8.97
C GLY A 475 -0.22 -5.80 -7.53
N GLY A 476 -1.09 -6.49 -6.80
CA GLY A 476 -1.46 -6.21 -5.42
C GLY A 476 -2.58 -7.19 -5.05
N GLY A 477 -2.24 -8.21 -4.27
CA GLY A 477 -3.12 -9.34 -3.99
C GLY A 477 -4.17 -8.99 -2.95
N GLY A 478 -5.38 -8.68 -3.40
CA GLY A 478 -6.58 -8.62 -2.57
C GLY A 478 -7.80 -8.85 -3.47
N GLY A 479 -8.60 -9.86 -3.15
CA GLY A 479 -9.63 -10.39 -4.06
C GLY A 479 -10.66 -9.36 -4.52
N ASN A 480 -10.57 -8.93 -5.78
CA ASN A 480 -11.66 -8.21 -6.44
C ASN A 480 -11.84 -8.63 -7.90
N PHE A 481 -12.05 -9.93 -8.11
CA PHE A 481 -12.25 -10.55 -9.42
C PHE A 481 -13.71 -10.64 -9.86
N GLY A 482 -14.59 -9.79 -9.29
CA GLY A 482 -16.03 -9.86 -9.55
C GLY A 482 -16.72 -8.70 -10.25
N GLY A 483 -16.67 -7.50 -9.67
CA GLY A 483 -17.49 -6.37 -10.13
C GLY A 483 -16.99 -5.65 -11.40
N ARG A 484 -15.69 -5.71 -11.69
CA ARG A 484 -15.06 -4.81 -12.68
C ARG A 484 -15.33 -5.11 -14.17
N ARG A 485 -16.19 -6.06 -14.53
CA ARG A 485 -16.54 -6.36 -15.94
C ARG A 485 -18.00 -6.11 -16.30
N MET A 486 -18.92 -6.17 -15.33
CA MET A 486 -20.31 -5.78 -15.56
C MET A 486 -20.45 -4.27 -15.59
N GLY A 487 -19.57 -3.58 -14.86
CA GLY A 487 -19.75 -2.19 -14.50
C GLY A 487 -20.68 -1.98 -13.33
N VAL A 488 -20.76 -2.95 -12.41
CA VAL A 488 -21.40 -2.76 -11.12
C VAL A 488 -20.40 -3.00 -9.99
N MET A 489 -20.51 -2.20 -8.94
CA MET A 489 -19.98 -2.57 -7.63
C MET A 489 -21.07 -3.39 -6.93
N LEU A 490 -20.63 -4.42 -6.21
CA LEU A 490 -21.52 -5.36 -5.53
C LEU A 490 -21.15 -5.43 -4.06
N ASP A 491 -22.16 -5.30 -3.22
CA ASP A 491 -22.15 -5.82 -1.86
C ASP A 491 -22.91 -7.14 -1.87
N GLU A 492 -22.21 -8.25 -1.66
CA GLU A 492 -22.69 -9.61 -1.94
C GLU A 492 -23.33 -9.78 -3.34
N ASN A 493 -24.66 -9.86 -3.41
CA ASN A 493 -25.46 -9.92 -4.64
C ASN A 493 -26.31 -8.67 -4.87
N VAL A 494 -26.11 -7.60 -4.08
CA VAL A 494 -26.77 -6.30 -4.24
C VAL A 494 -25.85 -5.34 -4.97
N VAL A 495 -26.36 -4.69 -6.01
CA VAL A 495 -25.66 -3.64 -6.75
C VAL A 495 -25.52 -2.43 -5.84
N SER A 496 -24.30 -2.11 -5.44
CA SER A 496 -24.01 -0.93 -4.61
C SER A 496 -23.76 0.31 -5.46
N GLU A 497 -23.23 0.13 -6.68
CA GLU A 497 -22.95 1.21 -7.63
C GLU A 497 -23.06 0.68 -9.06
N VAL A 498 -23.45 1.52 -10.00
CA VAL A 498 -23.39 1.23 -11.44
C VAL A 498 -22.50 2.27 -12.10
N VAL A 499 -21.42 1.78 -12.70
CA VAL A 499 -20.43 2.60 -13.39
C VAL A 499 -21.02 3.06 -14.74
N PRO A 500 -20.98 4.36 -15.07
CA PRO A 500 -21.43 4.87 -16.37
C PRO A 500 -20.80 4.17 -17.58
N ASP A 501 -21.52 4.14 -18.71
CA ASP A 501 -21.09 3.57 -20.00
C ASP A 501 -20.74 2.08 -20.05
N THR A 502 -21.07 1.35 -19.00
CA THR A 502 -20.85 -0.11 -18.91
C THR A 502 -22.04 -0.95 -19.39
N PRO A 503 -21.87 -2.26 -19.64
CA PRO A 503 -22.97 -3.14 -19.98
C PRO A 503 -24.12 -3.11 -18.96
N ALA A 504 -23.82 -2.99 -17.66
CA ALA A 504 -24.83 -2.85 -16.62
C ALA A 504 -25.61 -1.53 -16.71
N ALA A 505 -24.91 -0.41 -16.93
CA ALA A 505 -25.55 0.90 -17.12
C ALA A 505 -26.46 0.89 -18.36
N LYS A 506 -25.97 0.37 -19.48
CA LYS A 506 -26.72 0.23 -20.73
C LYS A 506 -27.93 -0.70 -20.60
N ALA A 507 -27.82 -1.71 -19.73
CA ALA A 507 -28.89 -2.64 -19.42
C ALA A 507 -29.89 -2.09 -18.37
N GLY A 508 -29.63 -0.93 -17.76
CA GLY A 508 -30.56 -0.28 -16.83
C GLY A 508 -30.52 -0.81 -15.39
N LEU A 509 -29.44 -1.49 -15.00
CA LEU A 509 -29.18 -1.80 -13.59
C LEU A 509 -28.94 -0.48 -12.81
N LYS A 510 -29.28 -0.48 -11.52
CA LYS A 510 -29.15 0.65 -10.60
C LYS A 510 -28.65 0.18 -9.25
N ALA A 511 -28.07 1.11 -8.48
CA ALA A 511 -27.79 0.87 -7.07
C ALA A 511 -29.08 0.45 -6.33
N GLY A 512 -28.98 -0.54 -5.46
CA GLY A 512 -30.08 -1.19 -4.75
C GLY A 512 -30.64 -2.45 -5.44
N ASP A 513 -30.26 -2.75 -6.69
CA ASP A 513 -30.73 -3.96 -7.37
C ASP A 513 -30.14 -5.23 -6.76
N LYS A 514 -30.99 -6.13 -6.27
CA LYS A 514 -30.54 -7.44 -5.78
C LYS A 514 -30.56 -8.47 -6.90
N ILE A 515 -29.41 -8.94 -7.35
CA ILE A 515 -29.29 -9.98 -8.37
C ILE A 515 -29.66 -11.34 -7.77
N VAL A 516 -30.73 -11.94 -8.28
CA VAL A 516 -31.28 -13.21 -7.77
C VAL A 516 -31.09 -14.37 -8.73
N LYS A 517 -30.88 -14.11 -10.02
CA LYS A 517 -30.63 -15.16 -11.02
C LYS A 517 -29.74 -14.66 -12.15
N ILE A 518 -28.88 -15.53 -12.67
CA ILE A 518 -28.13 -15.31 -13.92
C ILE A 518 -28.27 -16.56 -14.78
N ASP A 519 -28.85 -16.40 -15.97
CA ASP A 519 -29.33 -17.47 -16.83
C ASP A 519 -30.22 -18.44 -16.03
N ASP A 520 -29.83 -19.70 -15.91
CA ASP A 520 -30.55 -20.71 -15.13
C ASP A 520 -30.04 -20.86 -13.69
N ALA A 521 -28.99 -20.13 -13.29
CA ALA A 521 -28.37 -20.26 -11.97
C ALA A 521 -28.93 -19.28 -10.95
N ASP A 522 -29.36 -19.79 -9.80
CA ASP A 522 -29.79 -18.99 -8.65
C ASP A 522 -28.59 -18.32 -7.97
N ILE A 523 -28.76 -17.05 -7.60
CA ILE A 523 -27.73 -16.23 -6.97
C ILE A 523 -28.10 -15.95 -5.53
N THR A 524 -27.41 -16.64 -4.62
CA THR A 524 -27.62 -16.51 -3.16
C THR A 524 -26.49 -15.78 -2.46
N ASP A 525 -25.33 -15.67 -3.11
CA ASP A 525 -24.13 -15.05 -2.56
C ASP A 525 -23.21 -14.55 -3.68
N ARG A 526 -22.13 -13.86 -3.30
CA ARG A 526 -21.13 -13.35 -4.26
C ARG A 526 -20.47 -14.47 -5.07
N ARG A 527 -20.33 -15.67 -4.51
CA ARG A 527 -19.60 -16.79 -5.13
C ARG A 527 -20.42 -17.42 -6.26
N SER A 528 -21.70 -17.65 -6.03
CA SER A 528 -22.69 -18.11 -7.00
C SER A 528 -22.87 -17.10 -8.13
N LEU A 529 -22.94 -15.80 -7.81
CA LEU A 529 -22.97 -14.71 -8.79
C LEU A 529 -21.78 -14.80 -9.75
N MET A 530 -20.57 -14.91 -9.21
CA MET A 530 -19.38 -14.98 -10.03
C MET A 530 -19.28 -16.26 -10.85
N ARG A 531 -19.72 -17.40 -10.30
CA ARG A 531 -19.76 -18.66 -11.03
C ARG A 531 -20.69 -18.57 -12.24
N ALA A 532 -21.89 -18.02 -12.05
CA ALA A 532 -22.89 -17.91 -13.11
C ALA A 532 -22.46 -16.96 -14.23
N LEU A 533 -21.83 -15.84 -13.90
CA LEU A 533 -21.28 -14.91 -14.91
C LEU A 533 -20.21 -15.55 -15.79
N PHE A 534 -19.37 -16.41 -15.24
CA PHE A 534 -18.28 -17.05 -15.98
C PHE A 534 -18.64 -18.41 -16.61
N ALA A 535 -19.81 -18.97 -16.32
CA ALA A 535 -20.33 -20.17 -16.98
C ALA A 535 -21.01 -19.79 -18.30
N GLY A 536 -21.22 -20.73 -19.23
CA GLY A 536 -22.08 -20.53 -20.42
C GLY A 536 -21.59 -19.49 -21.44
N GLU A 537 -22.54 -18.96 -22.22
CA GLU A 537 -22.28 -18.03 -23.34
C GLU A 537 -22.12 -16.56 -22.89
N ALA A 538 -21.59 -15.72 -23.78
CA ALA A 538 -21.33 -14.31 -23.52
C ALA A 538 -22.59 -13.52 -23.17
N LYS A 539 -23.71 -13.83 -23.80
CA LYS A 539 -24.98 -13.15 -23.52
C LYS A 539 -25.58 -13.71 -22.23
N LYS A 540 -25.75 -12.86 -21.22
CA LYS A 540 -26.24 -13.20 -19.88
C LYS A 540 -27.59 -12.58 -19.60
N LYS A 541 -28.54 -13.41 -19.18
CA LYS A 541 -29.86 -12.99 -18.71
C LYS A 541 -29.82 -12.83 -17.20
N ILE A 542 -29.86 -11.60 -16.72
CA ILE A 542 -29.79 -11.26 -15.29
C ILE A 542 -31.19 -10.94 -14.79
N VAL A 543 -31.63 -11.66 -13.77
CA VAL A 543 -32.85 -11.36 -13.02
C VAL A 543 -32.46 -10.71 -11.71
N PHE A 544 -33.02 -9.53 -11.44
CA PHE A 544 -32.80 -8.77 -10.23
C PHE A 544 -34.11 -8.32 -9.60
N GLU A 545 -34.07 -7.99 -8.32
CA GLU A 545 -35.19 -7.47 -7.56
C GLU A 545 -34.95 -5.99 -7.24
N ARG A 546 -35.94 -5.15 -7.58
CA ARG A 546 -35.98 -3.72 -7.27
C ARG A 546 -37.36 -3.42 -6.69
N ASP A 547 -37.41 -2.80 -5.51
CA ASP A 547 -38.65 -2.44 -4.82
C ASP A 547 -39.63 -3.63 -4.65
N GLY A 548 -39.12 -4.83 -4.35
CA GLY A 548 -39.93 -6.04 -4.18
C GLY A 548 -40.45 -6.67 -5.48
N LYS A 549 -40.05 -6.16 -6.65
CA LYS A 549 -40.46 -6.69 -7.96
C LYS A 549 -39.27 -7.26 -8.71
N ARG A 550 -39.46 -8.44 -9.31
CA ARG A 550 -38.47 -9.07 -10.19
C ARG A 550 -38.48 -8.42 -11.57
N GLN A 551 -37.30 -8.06 -12.05
CA GLN A 551 -37.04 -7.50 -13.36
C GLN A 551 -35.92 -8.30 -14.02
N GLU A 552 -35.83 -8.21 -15.34
CA GLU A 552 -34.89 -8.99 -16.13
C GLU A 552 -34.23 -8.10 -17.17
N VAL A 553 -32.91 -8.22 -17.27
CA VAL A 553 -32.10 -7.53 -18.29
C VAL A 553 -31.14 -8.52 -18.93
N THR A 554 -30.73 -8.21 -20.15
CA THR A 554 -29.70 -8.99 -20.83
C THR A 554 -28.44 -8.14 -20.97
N ILE A 555 -27.31 -8.67 -20.51
CA ILE A 555 -26.00 -8.06 -20.67
C ILE A 555 -25.12 -8.92 -21.58
N GLU A 556 -24.18 -8.28 -22.26
CA GLU A 556 -23.11 -8.99 -22.95
C GLU A 556 -21.88 -9.06 -22.05
N TRP A 557 -21.52 -10.27 -21.63
CA TRP A 557 -20.42 -10.60 -20.75
C TRP A 557 -19.28 -11.27 -21.53
N PRO A 558 -18.04 -10.76 -21.47
CA PRO A 558 -16.95 -11.34 -22.24
C PRO A 558 -16.57 -12.73 -21.68
N THR A 559 -17.06 -13.80 -22.31
CA THR A 559 -16.63 -15.18 -22.04
C THR A 559 -15.19 -15.38 -22.46
N GLN A 560 -14.45 -16.19 -21.70
CA GLN A 560 -13.04 -16.42 -21.91
C GLN A 560 -12.78 -17.32 -23.13
N ARG A 561 -12.97 -16.80 -24.36
CA ARG A 561 -12.39 -17.33 -25.60
C ARG A 561 -12.40 -16.26 -26.69
N GLN A 562 -11.30 -15.53 -26.79
CA GLN A 562 -10.66 -15.10 -28.04
C GLN A 562 -9.28 -14.49 -27.67
N ARG A 563 -8.36 -15.35 -27.24
CA ARG A 563 -6.94 -15.14 -27.53
C ARG A 563 -6.66 -16.01 -28.74
N GLY A 564 -6.91 -15.47 -29.93
CA GLY A 564 -6.18 -15.94 -31.11
C GLY A 564 -4.70 -15.67 -30.83
N ARG A 565 -3.90 -16.73 -30.72
CA ARG A 565 -2.48 -16.61 -31.04
C ARG A 565 -2.40 -16.20 -32.50
N PRO A 566 -1.54 -15.25 -32.90
CA PRO A 566 -1.09 -15.23 -34.29
C PRO A 566 -0.45 -16.60 -34.54
N THR A 567 -1.02 -17.35 -35.47
CA THR A 567 -0.32 -18.49 -36.07
C THR A 567 0.78 -17.91 -36.93
N GLU A 568 1.93 -17.64 -36.33
CA GLU A 568 3.18 -17.68 -37.08
C GLU A 568 3.64 -19.14 -37.09
N GLU A 569 3.72 -19.71 -38.28
CA GLU A 569 4.40 -20.98 -38.52
C GLU A 569 5.85 -20.87 -38.03
N PRO A 570 6.40 -21.90 -37.37
CA PRO A 570 7.78 -21.84 -36.91
C PRO A 570 8.73 -21.84 -38.12
N LYS A 571 9.51 -20.77 -38.26
CA LYS A 571 10.64 -20.75 -39.20
C LYS A 571 11.65 -21.81 -38.76
N GLU A 572 12.05 -22.65 -39.71
CA GLU A 572 12.93 -23.82 -39.56
C GLU A 572 14.38 -23.52 -39.11
N GLU A 573 14.72 -22.29 -38.72
CA GLU A 573 16.11 -21.89 -38.45
C GLU A 573 16.52 -21.84 -36.97
N GLU A 574 15.59 -21.77 -36.01
CA GLU A 574 15.97 -21.70 -34.58
C GLU A 574 16.24 -23.07 -33.92
N LYS A 575 15.97 -24.19 -34.61
CA LYS A 575 16.32 -25.53 -34.10
C LYS A 575 17.78 -25.93 -34.28
N LYS A 576 18.60 -25.10 -34.94
CA LYS A 576 20.03 -25.39 -35.17
C LYS A 576 21.01 -24.74 -34.19
N GLU A 577 20.60 -23.72 -33.43
CA GLU A 577 21.52 -23.07 -32.46
C GLU A 577 21.46 -23.65 -31.04
N GLU A 578 20.37 -24.31 -30.62
CA GLU A 578 20.32 -24.98 -29.30
C GLU A 578 21.02 -26.35 -29.26
N ALA A 579 21.33 -26.96 -30.40
CA ALA A 579 22.07 -28.22 -30.45
C ALA A 579 23.60 -28.05 -30.28
N GLN A 580 24.12 -26.81 -30.22
CA GLN A 580 25.56 -26.53 -30.24
C GLN A 580 26.10 -25.85 -28.96
N ARG A 581 25.26 -25.61 -27.95
CA ARG A 581 25.67 -25.05 -26.64
C ARG A 581 25.60 -26.03 -25.46
N GLY A 582 25.27 -27.30 -25.69
CA GLY A 582 25.28 -28.36 -24.67
C GLY A 582 26.53 -29.23 -24.65
N ALA A 583 27.64 -28.80 -25.26
CA ALA A 583 28.85 -29.61 -25.42
C ALA A 583 30.12 -29.07 -24.73
N ASP A 584 30.01 -28.04 -23.88
CA ASP A 584 31.07 -27.66 -22.94
C ASP A 584 30.41 -27.10 -21.67
N LEU A 585 30.09 -27.99 -20.72
CA LEU A 585 30.13 -27.85 -19.26
C LEU A 585 29.57 -29.10 -18.57
#